data_AF-A0A6J4VPA8-F1
#
_entry.id   AF-A0A6J4VPA8-F1
#
_cell.length_a   1.000
_cell.length_b   1.000
_cell.length_c   1.000
_cell.angle_alpha   90.00
_cell.angle_beta   90.00
_cell.angle_gamma   90.00
#
_symmetry.space_group_name_H-M   'P 1'
#
loop_
_entity.id
_entity.type
_entity.pdbx_description
1 polymer ?
#
loop_
_entity_poly.entity_id
_entity_poly.type
_entity_poly.pdbx_seq_one_letter_code
_entity_poly.pdbx_strand_id
1 'polypeptide(L)'
;MKLLPLSGKLLVVVTIALPLALALSAGTGSAGSLPGTTARAEAARSSFEVWVMDQSDSTEDGGGTLFVYPGDPLTADAAGAEPEVIDLGGAARDLCLAETGTAPKRPHMLMVNQSETHAIVAFVATGHVLFLDAPSRTPVACIDVGEQAHAAYPAQDESYVIVSNQNGKQVHRISADFAAGTFALDEAATIDLATCTTPSGEACEDPTLRPDNAPVCPVVTADGRFTAVTLRGGGLFVVDSRATPMAIVAEYDAATIRPNGCVGVETAGKLYLNSGGGTVLTPFAADLYAFDVASFSTTPSPPNTPAPNEIFNYDTTGSDTHGCVLVADDAYVWVADRAGNRIIVVEVAADAVVAEIDLAGDLSADPAPDLIAVSPDGGWVFTALRGPVPLTANNPDADNAVGSSPGLGVVRVDPDGRSGALVGLAPITHPDADGVGTADPHGLAVRSR
;
A
#
# COMPACT_ATOMS: atom_id res chain seq x y z
N MET A 1 -53.64 -40.44 28.05
CA MET A 1 -53.87 -41.60 28.95
C MET A 1 -53.09 -42.79 28.38
N LYS A 2 -52.00 -43.17 29.06
CA LYS A 2 -51.24 -44.45 29.05
C LYS A 2 -51.53 -45.50 27.95
N LEU A 3 -50.51 -45.90 27.15
CA LEU A 3 -49.70 -47.13 27.32
C LEU A 3 -48.77 -47.44 26.11
N LEU A 4 -47.49 -47.69 26.42
CA LEU A 4 -46.46 -48.46 25.67
C LEU A 4 -46.77 -50.00 25.71
N PRO A 5 -46.01 -50.98 25.12
CA PRO A 5 -44.58 -50.95 24.67
C PRO A 5 -44.17 -51.83 23.43
N LEU A 6 -42.84 -51.84 23.15
CA LEU A 6 -41.94 -52.82 22.43
C LEU A 6 -41.88 -52.74 20.88
N SER A 7 -40.74 -52.83 20.16
CA SER A 7 -39.35 -53.34 20.37
C SER A 7 -38.40 -52.74 19.28
N GLY A 8 -37.13 -52.38 19.53
CA GLY A 8 -35.87 -53.16 19.27
C GLY A 8 -35.30 -52.93 17.84
N LYS A 9 -34.00 -52.73 17.52
CA LYS A 9 -32.67 -52.78 18.18
C LYS A 9 -31.65 -51.96 17.33
N LEU A 10 -30.62 -51.41 17.99
CA LEU A 10 -29.46 -50.70 17.42
C LEU A 10 -28.25 -51.67 17.35
N LEU A 11 -27.44 -51.58 16.28
CA LEU A 11 -26.23 -52.38 16.04
C LEU A 11 -24.98 -51.59 16.43
N VAL A 12 -24.17 -52.13 17.34
CA VAL A 12 -22.79 -51.68 17.65
C VAL A 12 -21.89 -52.90 17.47
N VAL A 13 -20.83 -52.76 16.67
CA VAL A 13 -19.83 -53.81 16.43
C VAL A 13 -18.60 -53.50 17.28
N VAL A 14 -18.19 -54.50 18.07
CA VAL A 14 -16.95 -54.57 18.87
C VAL A 14 -16.09 -55.70 18.29
N THR A 15 -14.78 -55.52 18.22
CA THR A 15 -13.79 -56.61 18.04
C THR A 15 -12.54 -56.23 18.85
N ILE A 16 -12.39 -56.75 20.07
CA ILE A 16 -11.68 -57.97 20.52
C ILE A 16 -10.14 -57.87 20.40
N ALA A 17 -9.51 -57.83 21.58
CA ALA A 17 -8.08 -58.02 21.84
C ALA A 17 -7.82 -59.40 22.48
N LEU A 18 -6.62 -59.98 22.29
CA LEU A 18 -5.92 -60.91 23.21
C LEU A 18 -4.46 -61.17 22.72
N PRO A 19 -3.53 -61.77 23.52
CA PRO A 19 -2.20 -61.19 23.80
C PRO A 19 -1.03 -62.19 23.55
N LEU A 20 0.24 -61.77 23.69
CA LEU A 20 1.31 -62.67 24.17
C LEU A 20 2.60 -61.98 24.66
N ALA A 21 2.94 -62.29 25.91
CA ALA A 21 4.22 -62.55 26.58
C ALA A 21 5.45 -61.60 26.53
N LEU A 22 5.94 -61.38 27.76
CA LEU A 22 7.17 -60.76 28.25
C LEU A 22 8.47 -61.45 27.80
N ALA A 23 9.52 -60.65 27.58
CA ALA A 23 10.91 -61.01 27.94
C ALA A 23 11.67 -59.75 28.39
N LEU A 24 12.25 -59.80 29.59
CA LEU A 24 13.12 -58.77 30.17
C LEU A 24 14.54 -58.86 29.58
N SER A 25 15.15 -57.72 29.26
CA SER A 25 16.60 -57.53 29.44
C SER A 25 16.89 -56.05 29.71
N ALA A 26 17.55 -55.79 30.84
CA ALA A 26 18.01 -54.48 31.27
C ALA A 26 19.10 -53.93 30.35
N GLY A 27 19.05 -52.63 30.06
CA GLY A 27 20.08 -51.92 29.31
C GLY A 27 19.84 -50.42 29.31
N THR A 28 20.61 -49.73 30.16
CA THR A 28 20.98 -48.30 30.20
C THR A 28 20.52 -47.39 29.05
N GLY A 29 19.97 -46.23 29.43
CA GLY A 29 19.27 -45.32 28.53
C GLY A 29 20.11 -44.48 27.57
N SER A 30 19.39 -43.97 26.58
CA SER A 30 19.61 -42.68 25.93
C SER A 30 18.23 -42.14 25.58
N ALA A 31 17.86 -40.96 26.07
CA ALA A 31 16.65 -40.29 25.67
C ALA A 31 16.75 -39.92 24.18
N GLY A 32 16.10 -40.70 23.30
CA GLY A 32 15.85 -40.31 21.93
C GLY A 32 14.75 -39.25 21.93
N SER A 33 15.09 -38.04 21.50
CA SER A 33 14.09 -37.01 21.23
C SER A 33 13.19 -37.46 20.07
N LEU A 34 11.89 -37.22 20.23
CA LEU A 34 10.92 -37.37 19.15
C LEU A 34 11.24 -36.33 18.06
N PRO A 35 11.27 -36.70 16.76
CA PRO A 35 11.35 -35.72 15.69
C PRO A 35 9.96 -35.09 15.55
N GLY A 36 9.78 -33.86 16.05
CA GLY A 36 8.48 -33.20 15.95
C GLY A 36 8.34 -31.80 16.53
N THR A 37 9.36 -31.23 17.18
CA THR A 37 9.23 -29.92 17.83
C THR A 37 10.26 -28.86 17.41
N THR A 38 11.16 -29.16 16.47
CA THR A 38 12.20 -28.22 16.03
C THR A 38 12.09 -27.78 14.57
N ALA A 39 11.12 -28.28 13.81
CA ALA A 39 10.94 -27.89 12.39
C ALA A 39 10.04 -26.65 12.18
N ARG A 40 9.58 -26.02 13.28
CA ARG A 40 8.71 -24.83 13.26
C ARG A 40 9.33 -23.59 13.92
N ALA A 41 10.57 -23.71 14.38
CA ALA A 41 11.47 -22.59 14.63
C ALA A 41 12.50 -22.64 13.49
N GLU A 42 12.70 -21.55 12.76
CA GLU A 42 13.42 -21.47 11.48
C GLU A 42 12.62 -21.91 10.24
N ALA A 43 11.45 -21.30 10.00
CA ALA A 43 11.39 -20.63 8.70
C ALA A 43 12.48 -19.57 8.80
N ALA A 44 13.61 -19.77 8.10
CA ALA A 44 14.69 -18.79 8.09
C ALA A 44 14.03 -17.42 7.85
N ARG A 45 14.20 -16.47 8.79
CA ARG A 45 13.80 -15.09 8.54
C ARG A 45 14.46 -14.72 7.22
N SER A 46 13.67 -14.63 6.15
CA SER A 46 14.17 -14.08 4.91
C SER A 46 14.66 -12.70 5.28
N SER A 47 15.93 -12.42 4.99
CA SER A 47 16.43 -11.06 5.09
C SER A 47 15.50 -10.16 4.28
N PHE A 48 15.38 -8.91 4.69
CA PHE A 48 14.58 -7.94 3.96
C PHE A 48 15.21 -6.56 4.08
N GLU A 49 14.75 -5.66 3.24
CA GLU A 49 15.14 -4.25 3.23
C GLU A 49 13.89 -3.38 3.28
N VAL A 50 14.02 -2.21 3.88
CA VAL A 50 12.97 -1.19 3.93
C VAL A 50 13.43 0.02 3.14
N TRP A 51 12.67 0.38 2.14
CA TRP A 51 12.97 1.42 1.17
C TRP A 51 12.04 2.60 1.44
N VAL A 52 12.59 3.77 1.79
CA VAL A 52 11.81 4.99 2.05
C VAL A 52 12.35 6.14 1.22
N MET A 53 11.45 6.87 0.57
CA MET A 53 11.79 8.02 -0.27
C MET A 53 11.47 9.32 0.45
N ASP A 54 12.44 10.23 0.45
CA ASP A 54 12.23 11.64 0.74
C ASP A 54 11.86 12.35 -0.57
N GLN A 55 10.68 12.98 -0.59
CA GLN A 55 10.18 13.63 -1.79
C GLN A 55 10.80 15.01 -2.05
N SER A 56 11.62 15.52 -1.12
CA SER A 56 12.41 16.73 -1.36
C SER A 56 13.46 16.49 -2.45
N ASP A 57 13.48 17.36 -3.46
CA ASP A 57 14.45 17.32 -4.55
C ASP A 57 15.89 17.44 -4.02
N SER A 58 16.78 16.57 -4.47
CA SER A 58 18.20 16.57 -4.08
C SER A 58 19.06 17.54 -4.90
N THR A 59 18.52 18.08 -5.99
CA THR A 59 19.16 19.07 -6.86
C THR A 59 18.19 20.20 -7.22
N GLU A 60 18.69 21.32 -7.74
CA GLU A 60 17.87 22.50 -8.08
C GLU A 60 16.75 22.21 -9.09
N ASP A 61 16.98 21.27 -10.01
CA ASP A 61 16.04 20.94 -11.08
C ASP A 61 15.43 19.54 -10.97
N GLY A 62 15.56 18.87 -9.82
CA GLY A 62 14.86 17.62 -9.53
C GLY A 62 15.64 16.63 -8.66
N GLY A 63 15.34 15.35 -8.81
CA GLY A 63 16.02 14.27 -8.09
C GLY A 63 15.21 13.79 -6.89
N GLY A 64 15.85 13.77 -5.71
CA GLY A 64 15.31 13.28 -4.44
C GLY A 64 16.17 12.17 -3.87
N THR A 65 15.79 11.63 -2.71
CA THR A 65 16.64 10.67 -1.99
C THR A 65 15.88 9.42 -1.61
N LEU A 66 16.44 8.26 -1.95
CA LEU A 66 15.96 6.96 -1.54
C LEU A 66 16.90 6.38 -0.48
N PHE A 67 16.35 6.03 0.68
CA PHE A 67 17.05 5.38 1.78
C PHE A 67 16.66 3.90 1.83
N VAL A 68 17.64 3.01 1.83
CA VAL A 68 17.43 1.56 1.90
C VAL A 68 18.07 1.01 3.16
N TYR A 69 17.23 0.64 4.13
CA TYR A 69 17.64 0.11 5.41
C TYR A 69 17.66 -1.42 5.39
N PRO A 70 18.72 -2.08 5.89
CA PRO A 70 18.67 -3.51 6.17
C PRO A 70 17.70 -3.79 7.34
N GLY A 71 16.80 -4.76 7.18
CA GLY A 71 15.71 -5.01 8.12
C GLY A 71 16.16 -5.42 9.53
N ASP A 72 17.18 -6.26 9.64
CA ASP A 72 17.69 -6.74 10.93
C ASP A 72 18.30 -5.60 11.77
N PRO A 73 19.25 -4.78 11.26
CA PRO A 73 19.71 -3.59 11.97
C PRO A 73 18.59 -2.60 12.31
N LEU A 74 17.68 -2.35 11.35
CA LEU A 74 16.58 -1.39 11.54
C LEU A 74 15.63 -1.78 12.67
N THR A 75 15.29 -3.07 12.77
CA THR A 75 14.37 -3.57 13.81
C THR A 75 15.05 -3.78 15.17
N ALA A 76 16.39 -3.88 15.20
CA ALA A 76 17.17 -3.98 16.43
C ALA A 76 17.45 -2.60 17.06
N ASP A 77 17.83 -1.60 16.27
CA ASP A 77 18.11 -0.23 16.70
C ASP A 77 17.86 0.75 15.54
N ALA A 78 16.63 1.23 15.42
CA ALA A 78 16.24 2.10 14.30
C ALA A 78 17.04 3.41 14.24
N ALA A 79 17.38 4.00 15.40
CA ALA A 79 18.09 5.27 15.44
C ALA A 79 19.56 5.15 15.04
N GLY A 80 20.16 3.97 15.23
CA GLY A 80 21.53 3.65 14.83
C GLY A 80 21.63 2.87 13.51
N ALA A 81 20.52 2.57 12.85
CA ALA A 81 20.52 1.83 11.60
C ALA A 81 21.01 2.72 10.45
N GLU A 82 22.08 2.28 9.79
CA GLU A 82 22.68 3.01 8.66
C GLU A 82 22.03 2.54 7.34
N PRO A 83 21.37 3.43 6.58
CA PRO A 83 20.84 3.09 5.26
C PRO A 83 21.92 3.16 4.16
N GLU A 84 21.71 2.40 3.09
CA GLU A 84 22.24 2.77 1.78
C GLU A 84 21.46 4.01 1.30
N VAL A 85 22.19 5.09 0.96
CA VAL A 85 21.59 6.36 0.51
C VAL A 85 21.81 6.52 -1.00
N ILE A 86 20.71 6.61 -1.74
CA ILE A 86 20.70 6.71 -3.20
C ILE A 86 20.16 8.09 -3.59
N ASP A 87 21.01 8.89 -4.22
CA ASP A 87 20.64 10.20 -4.77
C ASP A 87 20.01 10.03 -6.17
N LEU A 88 18.70 10.30 -6.26
CA LEU A 88 17.95 10.24 -7.50
C LEU A 88 18.24 11.44 -8.43
N GLY A 89 18.91 12.48 -7.92
CA GLY A 89 19.47 13.60 -8.69
C GLY A 89 20.73 13.24 -9.48
N GLY A 90 21.27 12.03 -9.29
CA GLY A 90 22.40 11.50 -10.06
C GLY A 90 21.97 10.72 -11.29
N ALA A 91 22.35 9.43 -11.34
CA ALA A 91 22.14 8.57 -12.52
C ALA A 91 20.67 8.45 -12.94
N ALA A 92 19.72 8.50 -12.00
CA ALA A 92 18.30 8.43 -12.30
C ALA A 92 17.82 9.69 -13.05
N ARG A 93 18.16 10.88 -12.55
CA ARG A 93 17.93 12.16 -13.23
C ARG A 93 18.59 12.20 -14.62
N ASP A 94 19.84 11.76 -14.72
CA ASP A 94 20.56 11.74 -16.00
C ASP A 94 19.90 10.83 -17.03
N LEU A 95 19.42 9.65 -16.60
CA LEU A 95 18.66 8.73 -17.45
C LEU A 95 17.35 9.39 -17.93
N CYS A 96 16.56 9.93 -17.01
CA CYS A 96 15.31 10.59 -17.37
C CYS A 96 15.53 11.76 -18.34
N LEU A 97 16.52 12.61 -18.11
CA LEU A 97 16.87 13.68 -19.05
C LEU A 97 17.21 13.15 -20.44
N ALA A 98 17.92 12.02 -20.52
CA ALA A 98 18.27 11.41 -21.79
C ALA A 98 17.07 10.80 -22.53
N GLU A 99 16.12 10.20 -21.81
CA GLU A 99 14.98 9.48 -22.39
C GLU A 99 13.75 10.37 -22.62
N THR A 100 13.50 11.33 -21.75
CA THR A 100 12.29 12.19 -21.76
C THR A 100 12.60 13.65 -22.10
N GLY A 101 13.85 14.06 -21.98
CA GLY A 101 14.28 15.45 -22.23
C GLY A 101 14.08 16.40 -21.05
N THR A 102 13.53 15.95 -19.90
CA THR A 102 13.38 16.77 -18.70
C THR A 102 13.80 16.02 -17.43
N ALA A 103 14.10 16.77 -16.36
CA ALA A 103 14.52 16.18 -15.10
C ALA A 103 13.29 15.76 -14.27
N PRO A 104 13.33 14.59 -13.60
CA PRO A 104 12.25 14.12 -12.75
C PRO A 104 12.28 14.86 -11.41
N LYS A 105 11.12 15.31 -10.92
CA LYS A 105 11.01 16.13 -9.71
C LYS A 105 10.01 15.56 -8.71
N ARG A 106 10.38 15.60 -7.43
CA ARG A 106 9.56 15.18 -6.29
C ARG A 106 9.14 13.71 -6.37
N PRO A 107 10.05 12.76 -6.08
CA PRO A 107 9.73 11.33 -6.07
C PRO A 107 8.70 11.10 -4.98
N HIS A 108 7.59 10.48 -5.33
CA HIS A 108 6.40 10.47 -4.49
C HIS A 108 6.04 9.04 -4.08
N MET A 109 5.51 8.26 -5.02
CA MET A 109 5.12 6.88 -4.76
C MET A 109 6.22 5.90 -5.17
N LEU A 110 6.44 4.89 -4.32
CA LEU A 110 7.37 3.79 -4.55
C LEU A 110 6.59 2.48 -4.54
N MET A 111 6.72 1.71 -5.61
CA MET A 111 6.20 0.34 -5.70
C MET A 111 7.33 -0.61 -6.05
N VAL A 112 7.16 -1.89 -5.72
CA VAL A 112 8.05 -2.97 -6.14
C VAL A 112 7.19 -3.99 -6.90
N ASN A 113 7.69 -4.52 -8.02
CA ASN A 113 6.94 -5.54 -8.76
C ASN A 113 6.87 -6.87 -7.99
N GLN A 114 5.96 -7.76 -8.37
CA GLN A 114 5.66 -8.98 -7.63
C GLN A 114 6.88 -9.91 -7.45
N SER A 115 7.76 -9.99 -8.44
CA SER A 115 9.01 -10.75 -8.40
C SER A 115 10.15 -10.01 -7.67
N GLU A 116 9.90 -8.81 -7.15
CA GLU A 116 10.85 -7.97 -6.41
C GLU A 116 12.15 -7.64 -7.17
N THR A 117 12.07 -7.65 -8.50
CA THR A 117 13.19 -7.38 -9.41
C THR A 117 13.36 -5.91 -9.73
N HIS A 118 12.29 -5.12 -9.63
CA HIS A 118 12.26 -3.72 -10.03
C HIS A 118 11.49 -2.88 -9.04
N ALA A 119 12.03 -1.71 -8.74
CA ALA A 119 11.32 -0.64 -8.06
C ALA A 119 10.81 0.38 -9.08
N ILE A 120 9.61 0.92 -8.84
CA ILE A 120 8.91 1.84 -9.72
C ILE A 120 8.63 3.10 -8.92
N VAL A 121 9.13 4.23 -9.41
CA VAL A 121 9.05 5.53 -8.73
C VAL A 121 8.25 6.50 -9.58
N ALA A 122 7.17 7.05 -9.03
CA ALA A 122 6.39 8.11 -9.66
C ALA A 122 6.81 9.48 -9.11
N PHE A 123 6.95 10.49 -9.98
CA PHE A 123 7.46 11.82 -9.62
C PHE A 123 6.37 12.89 -9.68
N VAL A 124 5.70 13.21 -8.56
CA VAL A 124 4.45 14.00 -8.52
C VAL A 124 4.59 15.49 -8.85
N ALA A 125 5.77 16.02 -9.11
CA ALA A 125 5.92 17.37 -9.67
C ALA A 125 6.12 17.36 -11.19
N THR A 126 6.18 16.18 -11.82
CA THR A 126 6.39 15.95 -13.26
C THR A 126 5.63 14.70 -13.74
N GLY A 127 5.72 14.32 -15.00
CA GLY A 127 5.12 13.07 -15.51
C GLY A 127 6.00 11.83 -15.39
N HIS A 128 7.16 11.88 -14.73
CA HIS A 128 8.13 10.78 -14.82
C HIS A 128 7.72 9.56 -13.99
N VAL A 129 7.92 8.39 -14.60
CA VAL A 129 7.90 7.09 -13.95
C VAL A 129 9.24 6.41 -14.21
N LEU A 130 10.04 6.28 -13.15
CA LEU A 130 11.36 5.67 -13.19
C LEU A 130 11.28 4.20 -12.79
N PHE A 131 11.99 3.36 -13.53
CA PHE A 131 12.21 1.96 -13.22
C PHE A 131 13.65 1.77 -12.76
N LEU A 132 13.84 1.17 -11.59
CA LEU A 132 15.14 0.76 -11.06
C LEU A 132 15.22 -0.76 -11.07
N ASP A 133 16.33 -1.34 -11.51
CA ASP A 133 16.69 -2.71 -11.12
C ASP A 133 16.84 -2.72 -9.60
N ALA A 134 15.96 -3.45 -8.91
CA ALA A 134 15.92 -3.41 -7.47
C ALA A 134 17.20 -3.99 -6.86
N PRO A 135 17.72 -5.19 -7.25
CA PRO A 135 18.97 -5.72 -6.70
C PRO A 135 20.19 -4.80 -6.80
N SER A 136 20.41 -4.13 -7.93
CA SER A 136 21.57 -3.27 -8.20
C SER A 136 21.31 -1.78 -8.05
N ARG A 137 20.06 -1.37 -7.78
CA ARG A 137 19.63 0.01 -7.53
C ARG A 137 19.85 0.90 -8.75
N THR A 138 20.00 0.29 -9.91
CA THR A 138 20.41 0.97 -11.13
C THR A 138 19.16 1.41 -11.88
N PRO A 139 19.06 2.68 -12.30
CA PRO A 139 17.96 3.13 -13.15
C PRO A 139 18.07 2.45 -14.53
N VAL A 140 16.97 1.87 -15.00
CA VAL A 140 16.92 1.06 -16.25
C VAL A 140 15.98 1.62 -17.30
N ALA A 141 14.97 2.41 -16.92
CA ALA A 141 14.11 3.14 -17.85
C ALA A 141 13.43 4.31 -17.14
N CYS A 142 13.05 5.34 -17.90
CA CYS A 142 12.27 6.47 -17.44
C CYS A 142 11.21 6.84 -18.49
N ILE A 143 9.95 6.77 -18.10
CA ILE A 143 8.80 7.05 -18.97
C ILE A 143 8.18 8.38 -18.55
N ASP A 144 7.93 9.27 -19.50
CA ASP A 144 7.16 10.49 -19.26
C ASP A 144 5.68 10.25 -19.64
N VAL A 145 4.80 10.42 -18.67
CA VAL A 145 3.34 10.32 -18.86
C VAL A 145 2.66 11.69 -18.87
N GLY A 146 3.41 12.79 -18.80
CA GLY A 146 2.88 14.16 -18.91
C GLY A 146 3.11 15.01 -17.67
N GLU A 147 2.03 15.46 -17.03
CA GLU A 147 2.12 16.60 -16.09
C GLU A 147 2.48 16.18 -14.65
N GLN A 148 1.88 15.09 -14.16
CA GLN A 148 1.97 14.73 -12.75
C GLN A 148 1.74 13.22 -12.53
N ALA A 149 2.78 12.41 -12.64
CA ALA A 149 2.75 11.01 -12.23
C ALA A 149 2.62 10.94 -10.70
N HIS A 150 1.38 10.85 -10.21
CA HIS A 150 1.11 10.74 -8.78
C HIS A 150 1.47 9.35 -8.27
N ALA A 151 1.01 8.31 -8.96
CA ALA A 151 1.29 6.93 -8.58
C ALA A 151 1.40 6.02 -9.80
N ALA A 152 2.23 4.98 -9.69
CA ALA A 152 2.46 3.97 -10.71
C ALA A 152 2.45 2.57 -10.07
N TYR A 153 1.40 1.79 -10.30
CA TYR A 153 1.19 0.48 -9.67
C TYR A 153 1.43 -0.66 -10.68
N PRO A 154 2.37 -1.59 -10.41
CA PRO A 154 2.53 -2.77 -11.25
C PRO A 154 1.35 -3.72 -11.10
N ALA A 155 0.95 -4.35 -12.20
CA ALA A 155 0.05 -5.50 -12.15
C ALA A 155 0.76 -6.71 -11.53
N GLN A 156 0.01 -7.53 -10.80
CA GLN A 156 0.54 -8.73 -10.14
C GLN A 156 1.03 -9.82 -11.11
N ASP A 157 0.51 -9.81 -12.34
CA ASP A 157 0.98 -10.67 -13.43
C ASP A 157 2.22 -10.13 -14.15
N GLU A 158 2.72 -8.97 -13.68
CA GLU A 158 3.94 -8.30 -14.16
C GLU A 158 3.91 -7.86 -15.62
N SER A 159 2.73 -7.80 -16.24
CA SER A 159 2.59 -7.48 -17.67
C SER A 159 2.45 -5.99 -17.97
N TYR A 160 2.11 -5.17 -16.98
CA TYR A 160 1.97 -3.72 -17.13
C TYR A 160 2.07 -2.97 -15.80
N VAL A 161 2.14 -1.64 -15.90
CA VAL A 161 2.01 -0.68 -14.80
C VAL A 161 0.89 0.31 -15.13
N ILE A 162 0.00 0.60 -14.19
CA ILE A 162 -1.00 1.68 -14.34
C ILE A 162 -0.52 2.94 -13.65
N VAL A 163 -0.62 4.06 -14.34
CA VAL A 163 -0.15 5.35 -13.85
C VAL A 163 -1.32 6.33 -13.75
N SER A 164 -1.47 6.94 -12.58
CA SER A 164 -2.33 8.11 -12.38
C SER A 164 -1.53 9.36 -12.71
N ASN A 165 -1.79 9.96 -13.88
CA ASN A 165 -1.32 11.29 -14.22
C ASN A 165 -2.35 12.31 -13.70
N GLN A 166 -2.16 12.74 -12.45
CA GLN A 166 -3.16 13.44 -11.65
C GLN A 166 -3.59 14.77 -12.30
N ASN A 167 -2.67 15.73 -12.49
CA ASN A 167 -3.00 17.01 -13.11
C ASN A 167 -3.21 16.94 -14.64
N GLY A 168 -2.61 15.96 -15.31
CA GLY A 168 -2.95 15.67 -16.71
C GLY A 168 -4.34 15.06 -16.87
N LYS A 169 -5.02 14.70 -15.77
CA LYS A 169 -6.35 14.04 -15.73
C LYS A 169 -6.37 12.81 -16.62
N GLN A 170 -5.33 11.99 -16.54
CA GLN A 170 -5.17 10.80 -17.37
C GLN A 170 -4.82 9.57 -16.55
N VAL A 171 -5.33 8.42 -17.00
CA VAL A 171 -4.91 7.10 -16.51
C VAL A 171 -4.21 6.40 -17.66
N HIS A 172 -2.94 6.06 -17.48
CA HIS A 172 -2.10 5.45 -18.50
C HIS A 172 -1.78 4.00 -18.16
N ARG A 173 -1.52 3.20 -19.18
CA ARG A 173 -0.87 1.90 -19.06
C ARG A 173 0.52 1.96 -19.67
N ILE A 174 1.52 1.54 -18.90
CA ILE A 174 2.87 1.23 -19.39
C ILE A 174 2.92 -0.29 -19.56
N SER A 175 3.11 -0.77 -20.79
CA SER A 175 3.41 -2.19 -21.04
C SER A 175 4.76 -2.53 -20.43
N ALA A 176 4.85 -3.65 -19.71
CA ALA A 176 6.04 -4.04 -18.99
C ALA A 176 6.42 -5.51 -19.29
N ASP A 177 7.71 -5.74 -19.50
CA ASP A 177 8.34 -7.05 -19.37
C ASP A 177 9.55 -6.86 -18.46
N PHE A 178 9.35 -7.11 -17.17
CA PHE A 178 10.38 -6.93 -16.15
C PHE A 178 11.55 -7.90 -16.32
N ALA A 179 11.33 -9.07 -16.91
CA ALA A 179 12.41 -10.03 -17.17
C ALA A 179 13.31 -9.57 -18.33
N ALA A 180 12.72 -8.97 -19.36
CA ALA A 180 13.45 -8.39 -20.48
C ALA A 180 13.97 -6.97 -20.20
N GLY A 181 13.46 -6.29 -19.15
CA GLY A 181 13.77 -4.90 -18.84
C GLY A 181 13.20 -3.92 -19.87
N THR A 182 12.02 -4.22 -20.44
CA THR A 182 11.40 -3.38 -21.47
C THR A 182 10.11 -2.76 -20.97
N PHE A 183 10.00 -1.44 -21.11
CA PHE A 183 8.87 -0.64 -20.65
C PHE A 183 8.47 0.34 -21.75
N ALA A 184 7.17 0.45 -22.03
CA ALA A 184 6.67 1.36 -23.05
C ALA A 184 5.29 1.89 -22.69
N LEU A 185 5.10 3.21 -22.78
CA LEU A 185 3.78 3.82 -22.69
C LEU A 185 2.88 3.28 -23.81
N ASP A 186 1.74 2.72 -23.45
CA ASP A 186 0.73 2.26 -24.39
C ASP A 186 -0.29 3.38 -24.62
N GLU A 187 -0.01 4.19 -25.65
CA GLU A 187 -0.86 5.31 -26.06
C GLU A 187 -2.30 4.89 -26.38
N ALA A 188 -2.50 3.65 -26.87
CA ALA A 188 -3.84 3.13 -27.16
C ALA A 188 -4.60 2.73 -25.88
N ALA A 189 -3.89 2.56 -24.77
CA ALA A 189 -4.40 2.25 -23.44
C ALA A 189 -4.21 3.43 -22.48
N THR A 190 -4.66 4.61 -22.92
CA THR A 190 -4.77 5.82 -22.08
C THR A 190 -6.22 6.26 -22.04
N ILE A 191 -6.72 6.60 -20.84
CA ILE A 191 -8.02 7.23 -20.64
C ILE A 191 -7.78 8.70 -20.30
N ASP A 192 -8.34 9.59 -21.13
CA ASP A 192 -8.42 11.03 -20.84
C ASP A 192 -9.69 11.31 -20.03
N LEU A 193 -9.51 11.53 -18.73
CA LEU A 193 -10.61 11.81 -17.82
C LEU A 193 -11.18 13.21 -18.02
N ALA A 194 -10.40 14.18 -18.53
CA ALA A 194 -10.90 15.53 -18.78
C ALA A 194 -11.97 15.58 -19.88
N THR A 195 -11.93 14.65 -20.83
CA THR A 195 -12.85 14.64 -21.98
C THR A 195 -13.74 13.41 -22.08
N CYS A 196 -13.52 12.37 -21.25
CA CYS A 196 -14.32 11.15 -21.37
C CYS A 196 -15.77 11.30 -20.89
N THR A 197 -16.59 10.41 -21.43
CA THR A 197 -17.93 10.12 -20.93
C THR A 197 -17.92 8.71 -20.34
N THR A 198 -18.48 8.59 -19.16
CA THR A 198 -18.64 7.34 -18.43
C THR A 198 -19.69 6.44 -19.09
N PRO A 199 -19.75 5.14 -18.74
CA PRO A 199 -20.73 4.23 -19.34
C PRO A 199 -22.19 4.60 -19.09
N SER A 200 -22.51 5.30 -17.98
CA SER A 200 -23.86 5.81 -17.73
C SER A 200 -24.24 7.02 -18.60
N GLY A 201 -23.27 7.62 -19.30
CA GLY A 201 -23.47 8.79 -20.15
C GLY A 201 -23.08 10.12 -19.49
N GLU A 202 -22.58 10.11 -18.26
CA GLU A 202 -22.14 11.31 -17.54
C GLU A 202 -20.70 11.67 -17.89
N ALA A 203 -20.36 12.97 -17.84
CA ALA A 203 -18.98 13.40 -18.00
C ALA A 203 -18.09 12.84 -16.87
N CYS A 204 -16.87 12.42 -17.19
CA CYS A 204 -15.91 11.90 -16.20
C CYS A 204 -15.51 12.97 -15.17
N GLU A 205 -15.41 14.24 -15.58
CA GLU A 205 -15.46 15.39 -14.68
C GLU A 205 -16.88 15.97 -14.72
N ASP A 206 -17.57 15.92 -13.59
CA ASP A 206 -18.89 16.54 -13.45
C ASP A 206 -18.91 17.35 -12.15
N PRO A 207 -19.36 18.62 -12.17
CA PRO A 207 -19.28 19.50 -11.00
C PRO A 207 -20.09 19.02 -9.78
N THR A 208 -20.98 18.05 -9.94
CA THR A 208 -21.77 17.47 -8.85
C THR A 208 -21.31 16.05 -8.51
N LEU A 209 -21.11 15.20 -9.53
CA LEU A 209 -20.82 13.79 -9.32
C LEU A 209 -19.34 13.55 -8.97
N ARG A 210 -18.41 14.17 -9.71
CA ARG A 210 -16.95 14.04 -9.50
C ARG A 210 -16.30 15.39 -9.82
N PRO A 211 -16.37 16.35 -8.88
CA PRO A 211 -16.07 17.77 -9.14
C PRO A 211 -14.60 18.03 -9.48
N ASP A 212 -13.71 17.12 -9.11
CA ASP A 212 -12.33 17.09 -9.54
C ASP A 212 -11.90 15.64 -9.78
N ASN A 213 -11.89 15.25 -11.05
CA ASN A 213 -11.59 13.89 -11.49
C ASN A 213 -10.09 13.61 -11.66
N ALA A 214 -9.21 14.45 -11.12
CA ALA A 214 -7.77 14.16 -11.11
C ALA A 214 -7.52 12.81 -10.42
N PRO A 215 -6.95 11.81 -11.11
CA PRO A 215 -6.77 10.48 -10.56
C PRO A 215 -5.66 10.51 -9.50
N VAL A 216 -5.88 9.86 -8.36
CA VAL A 216 -4.93 9.82 -7.25
C VAL A 216 -4.13 8.54 -7.32
N CYS A 217 -4.70 7.40 -6.91
CA CYS A 217 -3.97 6.13 -6.91
C CYS A 217 -4.73 5.02 -7.66
N PRO A 218 -4.06 4.28 -8.56
CA PRO A 218 -4.65 3.23 -9.37
C PRO A 218 -4.40 1.85 -8.77
N VAL A 219 -5.17 1.44 -7.76
CA VAL A 219 -4.97 0.14 -7.09
C VAL A 219 -5.42 -0.99 -8.02
N VAL A 220 -4.47 -1.81 -8.45
CA VAL A 220 -4.70 -2.94 -9.37
C VAL A 220 -5.14 -4.16 -8.56
N THR A 221 -6.24 -4.78 -8.99
CA THR A 221 -6.72 -6.05 -8.42
C THR A 221 -5.71 -7.18 -8.61
N ALA A 222 -5.73 -8.17 -7.71
CA ALA A 222 -4.73 -9.23 -7.66
C ALA A 222 -4.71 -10.11 -8.92
N ASP A 223 -5.84 -10.23 -9.62
CA ASP A 223 -5.93 -10.94 -10.89
C ASP A 223 -5.34 -10.16 -12.08
N GLY A 224 -4.93 -8.91 -11.86
CA GLY A 224 -4.35 -8.00 -12.86
C GLY A 224 -5.33 -7.60 -13.94
N ARG A 225 -6.66 -7.61 -13.70
CA ARG A 225 -7.64 -7.20 -14.70
C ARG A 225 -8.20 -5.82 -14.45
N PHE A 226 -8.69 -5.60 -13.23
CA PHE A 226 -9.36 -4.35 -12.87
C PHE A 226 -8.44 -3.44 -12.09
N THR A 227 -8.64 -2.14 -12.25
CA THR A 227 -7.95 -1.11 -11.47
C THR A 227 -8.96 -0.14 -10.91
N ALA A 228 -8.96 0.03 -9.58
CA ALA A 228 -9.73 1.04 -8.90
C ALA A 228 -8.92 2.34 -8.84
N VAL A 229 -9.46 3.41 -9.39
CA VAL A 229 -8.82 4.73 -9.48
C VAL A 229 -9.63 5.71 -8.64
N THR A 230 -9.09 6.11 -7.50
CA THR A 230 -9.66 7.13 -6.62
C THR A 230 -9.45 8.54 -7.20
N LEU A 231 -10.37 9.46 -6.91
CA LEU A 231 -10.36 10.82 -7.48
C LEU A 231 -10.14 11.89 -6.41
N ARG A 232 -9.40 12.95 -6.76
CA ARG A 232 -9.04 14.04 -5.84
C ARG A 232 -10.26 14.80 -5.30
N GLY A 233 -11.32 14.92 -6.10
CA GLY A 233 -12.59 15.57 -5.71
C GLY A 233 -13.65 14.61 -5.17
N GLY A 234 -13.33 13.32 -5.00
CA GLY A 234 -14.29 12.28 -4.65
C GLY A 234 -14.86 11.56 -5.85
N GLY A 235 -15.37 10.36 -5.59
CA GLY A 235 -15.72 9.36 -6.58
C GLY A 235 -14.55 8.42 -6.90
N LEU A 236 -14.86 7.44 -7.74
CA LEU A 236 -13.94 6.37 -8.12
C LEU A 236 -14.32 5.83 -9.49
N PHE A 237 -13.33 5.36 -10.26
CA PHE A 237 -13.55 4.54 -11.44
C PHE A 237 -12.97 3.15 -11.25
N VAL A 238 -13.68 2.12 -11.71
CA VAL A 238 -13.09 0.79 -11.94
C VAL A 238 -12.84 0.66 -13.43
N VAL A 239 -11.59 0.40 -13.79
CA VAL A 239 -11.12 0.31 -15.17
C VAL A 239 -10.77 -1.14 -15.51
N ASP A 240 -11.23 -1.66 -16.66
CA ASP A 240 -10.65 -2.87 -17.26
C ASP A 240 -9.31 -2.49 -17.89
N SER A 241 -8.24 -2.73 -17.13
CA SER A 241 -6.87 -2.33 -17.45
C SER A 241 -6.21 -3.29 -18.44
N ARG A 242 -6.79 -4.46 -18.69
CA ARG A 242 -6.31 -5.39 -19.73
C ARG A 242 -6.85 -5.06 -21.11
N ALA A 243 -8.01 -4.42 -21.19
CA ALA A 243 -8.59 -3.99 -22.46
C ALA A 243 -7.68 -3.00 -23.21
N THR A 244 -7.80 -2.93 -24.53
CA THR A 244 -7.12 -1.93 -25.37
C THR A 244 -8.11 -1.45 -26.44
N PRO A 245 -8.63 -0.21 -26.30
CA PRO A 245 -8.37 0.75 -25.21
C PRO A 245 -8.85 0.25 -23.84
N MET A 246 -8.24 0.76 -22.76
CA MET A 246 -8.78 0.57 -21.40
C MET A 246 -10.18 1.17 -21.32
N ALA A 247 -11.04 0.60 -20.49
CA ALA A 247 -12.44 1.03 -20.38
C ALA A 247 -12.88 1.17 -18.93
N ILE A 248 -13.60 2.25 -18.61
CA ILE A 248 -14.33 2.38 -17.34
C ILE A 248 -15.48 1.37 -17.37
N VAL A 249 -15.58 0.52 -16.35
CA VAL A 249 -16.59 -0.54 -16.21
C VAL A 249 -17.44 -0.39 -14.94
N ALA A 250 -17.02 0.43 -13.99
CA ALA A 250 -17.86 0.94 -12.93
C ALA A 250 -17.45 2.38 -12.59
N GLU A 251 -18.41 3.15 -12.10
CA GLU A 251 -18.22 4.56 -11.77
C GLU A 251 -18.96 4.91 -10.47
N TYR A 252 -18.33 5.78 -9.69
CA TYR A 252 -18.82 6.18 -8.38
C TYR A 252 -18.76 7.70 -8.23
N ASP A 253 -19.78 8.26 -7.60
CA ASP A 253 -19.83 9.68 -7.27
C ASP A 253 -19.17 10.02 -5.92
N ALA A 254 -18.93 11.31 -5.69
CA ALA A 254 -18.33 11.85 -4.49
C ALA A 254 -19.21 11.72 -3.23
N ALA A 255 -20.49 11.40 -3.39
CA ALA A 255 -21.38 11.08 -2.27
C ALA A 255 -21.20 9.62 -1.81
N THR A 256 -20.73 8.75 -2.70
CA THR A 256 -20.49 7.32 -2.42
C THR A 256 -19.06 7.06 -1.98
N ILE A 257 -18.07 7.69 -2.62
CA ILE A 257 -16.65 7.57 -2.28
C ILE A 257 -16.09 8.96 -2.03
N ARG A 258 -15.61 9.23 -0.80
CA ARG A 258 -15.07 10.54 -0.44
C ARG A 258 -13.73 10.84 -1.14
N PRO A 259 -13.31 12.11 -1.20
CA PRO A 259 -12.08 12.56 -1.87
C PRO A 259 -10.76 11.89 -1.43
N ASN A 260 -9.72 12.08 -2.26
CA ASN A 260 -8.29 11.86 -1.93
C ASN A 260 -7.89 10.46 -1.41
N GLY A 261 -8.55 9.40 -1.88
CA GLY A 261 -8.08 8.05 -1.60
C GLY A 261 -6.70 7.77 -2.17
N CYS A 262 -5.80 7.15 -1.39
CA CYS A 262 -4.38 7.03 -1.74
C CYS A 262 -3.90 5.59 -1.89
N VAL A 263 -4.37 4.64 -1.10
CA VAL A 263 -3.89 3.26 -1.22
C VAL A 263 -4.99 2.25 -0.94
N GLY A 264 -4.71 1.01 -1.30
CA GLY A 264 -5.62 -0.10 -1.06
C GLY A 264 -4.89 -1.43 -0.99
N VAL A 265 -5.57 -2.40 -0.42
CA VAL A 265 -5.10 -3.78 -0.29
C VAL A 265 -6.21 -4.73 -0.69
N GLU A 266 -5.85 -5.84 -1.32
CA GLU A 266 -6.79 -6.90 -1.67
C GLU A 266 -6.52 -8.13 -0.83
N THR A 267 -7.55 -8.65 -0.17
CA THR A 267 -7.51 -9.95 0.51
C THR A 267 -8.90 -10.55 0.66
N ALA A 268 -9.00 -11.86 0.82
CA ALA A 268 -10.26 -12.58 1.02
C ALA A 268 -11.36 -12.25 -0.02
N GLY A 269 -10.95 -11.96 -1.26
CA GLY A 269 -11.86 -11.56 -2.35
C GLY A 269 -12.40 -10.12 -2.23
N LYS A 270 -11.86 -9.32 -1.31
CA LYS A 270 -12.25 -7.93 -1.08
C LYS A 270 -11.10 -6.98 -1.39
N LEU A 271 -11.42 -5.90 -2.08
CA LEU A 271 -10.53 -4.77 -2.29
C LEU A 271 -10.89 -3.67 -1.29
N TYR A 272 -9.97 -3.38 -0.37
CA TYR A 272 -10.07 -2.28 0.57
C TYR A 272 -9.41 -1.03 0.00
N LEU A 273 -10.09 0.11 0.08
CA LEU A 273 -9.60 1.40 -0.42
C LEU A 273 -9.94 2.48 0.59
N ASN A 274 -8.98 3.34 0.91
CA ASN A 274 -9.22 4.48 1.78
C ASN A 274 -9.64 5.73 1.00
N SER A 275 -10.20 6.70 1.73
CA SER A 275 -10.33 8.11 1.33
C SER A 275 -9.72 9.00 2.40
N GLY A 276 -9.23 10.17 1.99
CA GLY A 276 -8.35 11.02 2.80
C GLY A 276 -8.66 12.51 2.69
N GLY A 277 -7.97 13.29 3.50
CA GLY A 277 -7.98 14.75 3.45
C GLY A 277 -6.94 15.33 2.48
N GLY A 278 -6.40 16.49 2.82
CA GLY A 278 -5.27 17.09 2.10
C GLY A 278 -5.62 18.13 1.03
N THR A 279 -6.88 18.56 0.91
CA THR A 279 -7.28 19.68 0.04
C THR A 279 -7.86 20.83 0.85
N VAL A 280 -8.00 22.01 0.22
CA VAL A 280 -8.64 23.16 0.86
C VAL A 280 -10.11 22.89 1.20
N LEU A 281 -10.82 22.17 0.32
CA LEU A 281 -12.25 21.85 0.51
C LEU A 281 -12.48 20.67 1.45
N THR A 282 -11.52 19.74 1.51
CA THR A 282 -11.56 18.56 2.38
C THR A 282 -10.18 18.40 3.03
N PRO A 283 -9.87 19.19 4.07
CA PRO A 283 -8.58 19.09 4.76
C PRO A 283 -8.45 17.81 5.58
N PHE A 284 -9.55 17.33 6.14
CA PHE A 284 -9.63 16.13 6.97
C PHE A 284 -10.69 15.18 6.39
N ALA A 285 -10.34 13.91 6.29
CA ALA A 285 -11.26 12.80 6.06
C ALA A 285 -10.51 11.50 6.33
N ALA A 286 -11.18 10.54 6.95
CA ALA A 286 -10.63 9.22 7.19
C ALA A 286 -11.72 8.17 6.94
N ASP A 287 -11.63 7.47 5.82
CA ASP A 287 -12.59 6.45 5.43
C ASP A 287 -11.90 5.18 4.98
N LEU A 288 -12.62 4.07 5.10
CA LEU A 288 -12.26 2.83 4.45
C LEU A 288 -13.50 2.18 3.85
N TYR A 289 -13.39 1.81 2.58
CA TYR A 289 -14.41 1.09 1.83
C TYR A 289 -13.89 -0.30 1.48
N ALA A 290 -14.79 -1.29 1.39
CA ALA A 290 -14.50 -2.61 0.87
C ALA A 290 -15.41 -2.94 -0.33
N PHE A 291 -14.82 -3.43 -1.41
CA PHE A 291 -15.51 -3.92 -2.58
C PHE A 291 -15.34 -5.44 -2.71
N ASP A 292 -16.41 -6.15 -3.07
CA ASP A 292 -16.29 -7.56 -3.49
C ASP A 292 -15.70 -7.60 -4.90
N VAL A 293 -14.48 -8.12 -5.04
CA VAL A 293 -13.77 -8.16 -6.33
C VAL A 293 -14.53 -9.02 -7.35
N ALA A 294 -15.23 -10.07 -6.91
CA ALA A 294 -16.00 -10.93 -7.79
C ALA A 294 -17.24 -10.23 -8.39
N SER A 295 -17.61 -9.07 -7.85
CA SER A 295 -18.72 -8.26 -8.37
C SER A 295 -18.31 -7.29 -9.48
N PHE A 296 -17.00 -7.11 -9.72
CA PHE A 296 -16.52 -6.41 -10.90
C PHE A 296 -16.72 -7.26 -12.17
N SER A 297 -16.98 -6.58 -13.27
CA SER A 297 -17.29 -7.18 -14.57
C SER A 297 -16.74 -6.30 -15.68
N THR A 298 -16.45 -6.90 -16.84
CA THR A 298 -16.08 -6.14 -18.04
C THR A 298 -17.28 -5.56 -18.77
N THR A 299 -18.49 -5.91 -18.36
CA THR A 299 -19.70 -5.21 -18.79
C THR A 299 -19.92 -4.05 -17.85
N PRO A 300 -20.11 -2.82 -18.37
CA PRO A 300 -20.34 -1.67 -17.50
C PRO A 300 -21.51 -1.87 -16.54
N SER A 301 -21.28 -1.51 -15.29
CA SER A 301 -22.28 -1.51 -14.24
C SER A 301 -23.05 -0.18 -14.21
N PRO A 302 -24.28 -0.15 -13.67
CA PRO A 302 -24.94 1.10 -13.32
C PRO A 302 -24.08 1.94 -12.35
N PRO A 303 -24.32 3.26 -12.25
CA PRO A 303 -23.63 4.10 -11.27
C PRO A 303 -23.68 3.54 -9.85
N ASN A 304 -22.60 3.74 -9.10
CA ASN A 304 -22.42 3.29 -7.72
C ASN A 304 -22.63 1.77 -7.52
N THR A 305 -22.34 0.98 -8.55
CA THR A 305 -22.52 -0.49 -8.55
C THR A 305 -21.23 -1.17 -9.02
N PRO A 306 -20.73 -2.21 -8.32
CA PRO A 306 -21.22 -2.75 -7.04
C PRO A 306 -21.13 -1.73 -5.90
N ALA A 307 -22.11 -1.72 -5.00
CA ALA A 307 -22.09 -0.80 -3.86
C ALA A 307 -20.92 -1.16 -2.92
N PRO A 308 -20.10 -0.18 -2.49
CA PRO A 308 -19.07 -0.43 -1.48
C PRO A 308 -19.71 -0.74 -0.12
N ASN A 309 -19.01 -1.53 0.68
CA ASN A 309 -19.23 -1.58 2.12
C ASN A 309 -18.37 -0.47 2.77
N GLU A 310 -19.00 0.57 3.31
CA GLU A 310 -18.30 1.58 4.13
C GLU A 310 -18.01 0.96 5.51
N ILE A 311 -16.72 0.74 5.79
CA ILE A 311 -16.25 0.10 7.03
C ILE A 311 -16.24 1.10 8.18
N PHE A 312 -15.68 2.28 7.91
CA PHE A 312 -15.73 3.43 8.79
C PHE A 312 -15.68 4.71 7.96
N ASN A 313 -16.22 5.76 8.57
CA ASN A 313 -16.19 7.12 8.05
C ASN A 313 -16.03 8.06 9.24
N TYR A 314 -14.82 8.56 9.42
CA TYR A 314 -14.48 9.52 10.44
C TYR A 314 -14.54 10.91 9.81
N ASP A 315 -15.58 11.66 10.18
CA ASP A 315 -15.76 13.06 9.80
C ASP A 315 -15.35 13.96 10.97
N THR A 316 -14.10 13.81 11.42
CA THR A 316 -13.55 14.54 12.56
C THR A 316 -12.38 15.40 12.13
N THR A 317 -12.35 16.64 12.60
CA THR A 317 -11.14 17.46 12.60
C THR A 317 -10.02 16.66 13.27
N GLY A 318 -8.86 16.57 12.60
CA GLY A 318 -7.74 15.77 13.09
C GLY A 318 -7.76 14.30 12.65
N SER A 319 -8.40 13.95 11.53
CA SER A 319 -8.27 12.62 10.92
C SER A 319 -8.04 12.70 9.41
N ASP A 320 -7.08 11.92 8.93
CA ASP A 320 -6.60 11.94 7.55
C ASP A 320 -5.93 10.61 7.18
N THR A 321 -6.71 9.63 6.70
CA THR A 321 -6.13 8.33 6.35
C THR A 321 -5.34 8.37 5.04
N HIS A 322 -4.19 7.68 5.01
CA HIS A 322 -3.32 7.70 3.84
C HIS A 322 -2.72 6.34 3.47
N GLY A 323 -1.88 5.75 4.33
CA GLY A 323 -1.31 4.40 4.16
C GLY A 323 -2.25 3.27 4.60
N CYS A 324 -2.16 2.08 3.99
CA CYS A 324 -2.73 0.85 4.56
C CYS A 324 -1.93 -0.40 4.19
N VAL A 325 -1.97 -1.43 5.03
CA VAL A 325 -1.28 -2.71 4.84
C VAL A 325 -2.05 -3.87 5.49
N LEU A 326 -1.81 -5.09 5.02
CA LEU A 326 -2.34 -6.32 5.61
C LEU A 326 -1.39 -6.85 6.70
N VAL A 327 -1.95 -7.33 7.80
CA VAL A 327 -1.21 -7.80 8.98
C VAL A 327 -1.80 -9.13 9.50
N ALA A 328 -0.93 -9.96 10.08
CA ALA A 328 -1.27 -11.26 10.67
C ALA A 328 -1.99 -12.21 9.70
N ASP A 329 -1.28 -12.58 8.63
CA ASP A 329 -1.79 -13.44 7.55
C ASP A 329 -3.12 -12.91 6.99
N ASP A 330 -3.14 -11.60 6.70
CA ASP A 330 -4.28 -10.83 6.19
C ASP A 330 -5.54 -10.82 7.08
N ALA A 331 -5.42 -11.17 8.36
CA ALA A 331 -6.55 -11.10 9.28
C ALA A 331 -7.00 -9.66 9.55
N TYR A 332 -6.09 -8.69 9.41
CA TYR A 332 -6.38 -7.27 9.65
C TYR A 332 -5.86 -6.38 8.53
N VAL A 333 -6.63 -5.32 8.25
CA VAL A 333 -6.15 -4.14 7.53
C VAL A 333 -5.75 -3.10 8.57
N TRP A 334 -4.49 -2.68 8.55
CA TRP A 334 -4.00 -1.55 9.31
C TRP A 334 -4.05 -0.32 8.39
N VAL A 335 -4.65 0.78 8.85
CA VAL A 335 -4.79 2.03 8.08
C VAL A 335 -4.15 3.16 8.88
N ALA A 336 -3.14 3.82 8.31
CA ALA A 336 -2.49 4.96 8.93
C ALA A 336 -3.34 6.22 8.80
N ASP A 337 -3.49 6.94 9.92
CA ASP A 337 -4.17 8.23 10.04
C ASP A 337 -3.13 9.29 10.40
N ARG A 338 -2.74 10.12 9.41
CA ARG A 338 -1.68 11.13 9.53
C ARG A 338 -2.01 12.13 10.63
N ALA A 339 -3.11 12.85 10.47
CA ALA A 339 -3.54 13.87 11.42
C ALA A 339 -3.89 13.30 12.80
N GLY A 340 -4.38 12.06 12.84
CA GLY A 340 -4.73 11.37 14.08
C GLY A 340 -3.55 10.74 14.82
N ASN A 341 -2.35 10.69 14.22
CA ASN A 341 -1.17 10.06 14.80
C ASN A 341 -1.39 8.61 15.25
N ARG A 342 -2.16 7.84 14.48
CA ARG A 342 -2.58 6.49 14.87
C ARG A 342 -2.67 5.54 13.68
N ILE A 343 -2.81 4.26 14.00
CA ILE A 343 -3.20 3.21 13.06
C ILE A 343 -4.59 2.71 13.46
N ILE A 344 -5.54 2.73 12.53
CA ILE A 344 -6.87 2.14 12.68
C ILE A 344 -6.79 0.68 12.23
N VAL A 345 -7.26 -0.25 13.07
CA VAL A 345 -7.17 -1.69 12.81
C VAL A 345 -8.55 -2.25 12.49
N VAL A 346 -8.71 -2.78 11.29
CA VAL A 346 -9.96 -3.38 10.79
C VAL A 346 -9.79 -4.89 10.71
N GLU A 347 -10.72 -5.65 11.31
CA GLU A 347 -10.77 -7.11 11.17
C GLU A 347 -11.44 -7.51 9.85
N VAL A 348 -10.70 -8.21 8.99
CA VAL A 348 -11.16 -8.58 7.63
C VAL A 348 -12.38 -9.50 7.68
N ALA A 349 -12.46 -10.41 8.64
CA ALA A 349 -13.59 -11.33 8.75
C ALA A 349 -14.90 -10.63 9.15
N ALA A 350 -14.81 -9.54 9.89
CA ALA A 350 -15.95 -8.81 10.45
C ALA A 350 -16.29 -7.54 9.68
N ASP A 351 -15.36 -7.04 8.85
CA ASP A 351 -15.48 -5.73 8.20
C ASP A 351 -15.77 -4.61 9.21
N ALA A 352 -15.00 -4.61 10.30
CA ALA A 352 -15.21 -3.70 11.42
C ALA A 352 -13.89 -3.24 12.03
N VAL A 353 -13.87 -1.99 12.49
CA VAL A 353 -12.77 -1.48 13.34
C VAL A 353 -12.79 -2.21 14.67
N VAL A 354 -11.64 -2.78 15.07
CA VAL A 354 -11.48 -3.58 16.29
C VAL A 354 -10.46 -3.00 17.26
N ALA A 355 -9.58 -2.13 16.80
CA ALA A 355 -8.61 -1.43 17.62
C ALA A 355 -8.12 -0.14 16.93
N GLU A 356 -7.50 0.73 17.73
CA GLU A 356 -6.71 1.86 17.26
C GLU A 356 -5.39 1.84 18.04
N ILE A 357 -4.28 2.12 17.36
CA ILE A 357 -2.93 2.11 17.91
C ILE A 357 -2.39 3.54 17.88
N ASP A 358 -2.25 4.18 19.04
CA ASP A 358 -1.62 5.48 19.15
C ASP A 358 -0.12 5.38 18.85
N LEU A 359 0.38 6.21 17.93
CA LEU A 359 1.81 6.28 17.61
C LEU A 359 2.50 7.47 18.30
N ALA A 360 1.75 8.50 18.68
CA ALA A 360 2.29 9.61 19.45
C ALA A 360 2.71 9.16 20.86
N GLY A 361 3.87 9.60 21.31
CA GLY A 361 4.44 9.22 22.61
C GLY A 361 5.86 9.74 22.79
N ASP A 362 6.65 9.00 23.57
CA ASP A 362 8.01 9.42 23.96
C ASP A 362 8.98 9.53 22.76
N LEU A 363 8.76 8.73 21.70
CA LEU A 363 9.59 8.75 20.49
C LEU A 363 9.26 9.92 19.56
N SER A 364 8.00 10.32 19.51
CA SER A 364 7.52 11.44 18.70
C SER A 364 6.20 11.93 19.25
N ALA A 365 6.08 13.23 19.51
CA ALA A 365 4.81 13.83 19.94
C ALA A 365 3.79 13.94 18.81
N ASP A 366 4.26 13.89 17.56
CA ASP A 366 3.48 14.08 16.34
C ASP A 366 4.18 13.35 15.19
N PRO A 367 4.03 12.02 15.09
CA PRO A 367 4.71 11.20 14.08
C PRO A 367 4.16 11.38 12.65
N ALA A 368 2.89 11.75 12.49
CA ALA A 368 2.18 11.87 11.21
C ALA A 368 2.43 10.66 10.27
N PRO A 369 1.94 9.46 10.62
CA PRO A 369 2.20 8.25 9.85
C PRO A 369 1.53 8.31 8.47
N ASP A 370 2.34 8.23 7.42
CA ASP A 370 1.90 8.29 6.03
C ASP A 370 1.75 6.89 5.44
N LEU A 371 2.56 6.52 4.43
CA LEU A 371 2.53 5.18 3.85
C LEU A 371 3.11 4.18 4.84
N ILE A 372 2.57 2.96 4.81
CA ILE A 372 2.98 1.87 5.70
C ILE A 372 3.23 0.59 4.91
N ALA A 373 4.16 -0.23 5.40
CA ALA A 373 4.55 -1.49 4.79
C ALA A 373 4.91 -2.52 5.86
N VAL A 374 4.69 -3.81 5.58
CA VAL A 374 4.86 -4.90 6.55
C VAL A 374 6.11 -5.73 6.23
N SER A 375 6.83 -6.19 7.25
CA SER A 375 7.93 -7.14 7.09
C SER A 375 7.43 -8.49 6.56
N PRO A 376 8.27 -9.27 5.84
CA PRO A 376 7.83 -10.57 5.32
C PRO A 376 7.38 -11.58 6.40
N ASP A 377 7.92 -11.48 7.61
CA ASP A 377 7.53 -12.32 8.75
C ASP A 377 6.32 -11.79 9.54
N GLY A 378 5.74 -10.66 9.13
CA GLY A 378 4.60 -10.01 9.77
C GLY A 378 4.88 -9.40 11.16
N GLY A 379 6.11 -9.48 11.66
CA GLY A 379 6.47 -9.01 13.01
C GLY A 379 6.61 -7.49 13.13
N TRP A 380 6.72 -6.79 12.01
CA TRP A 380 6.99 -5.36 11.95
C TRP A 380 6.15 -4.66 10.90
N VAL A 381 5.68 -3.47 11.24
CA VAL A 381 5.15 -2.50 10.29
C VAL A 381 6.07 -1.29 10.31
N PHE A 382 6.42 -0.81 9.13
CA PHE A 382 7.20 0.40 8.92
C PHE A 382 6.27 1.50 8.44
N THR A 383 6.57 2.75 8.79
CA THR A 383 5.78 3.91 8.37
C THR A 383 6.69 5.06 7.96
N ALA A 384 6.42 5.67 6.81
CA ALA A 384 7.00 6.96 6.47
C ALA A 384 6.38 8.01 7.40
N LEU A 385 7.22 8.77 8.10
CA LEU A 385 6.78 9.81 9.03
C LEU A 385 7.01 11.18 8.39
N ARG A 386 5.96 11.99 8.31
CA ARG A 386 6.03 13.30 7.64
C ARG A 386 6.84 14.30 8.45
N GLY A 387 7.40 15.27 7.72
CA GLY A 387 8.15 16.38 8.29
C GLY A 387 7.29 17.61 8.59
N PRO A 388 7.94 18.69 9.07
CA PRO A 388 7.25 19.93 9.42
C PRO A 388 6.81 20.73 8.19
N VAL A 389 7.30 20.38 6.99
CA VAL A 389 6.96 21.07 5.73
C VAL A 389 6.53 20.05 4.68
N PRO A 390 5.33 19.45 4.81
CA PRO A 390 4.79 18.54 3.80
C PRO A 390 4.69 19.21 2.41
N LEU A 391 5.29 18.58 1.39
CA LEU A 391 5.32 19.07 0.02
C LEU A 391 4.08 18.68 -0.80
N THR A 392 3.27 17.74 -0.30
CA THR A 392 2.06 17.23 -0.94
C THR A 392 0.97 16.93 0.07
N ALA A 393 -0.29 16.97 -0.37
CA ALA A 393 -1.48 16.55 0.38
C ALA A 393 -1.63 17.18 1.78
N ASN A 394 -1.14 18.41 1.96
CA ASN A 394 -1.29 19.20 3.18
C ASN A 394 -2.02 20.51 2.89
N ASN A 395 -3.08 20.78 3.65
CA ASN A 395 -3.68 22.11 3.69
C ASN A 395 -2.93 22.95 4.74
N PRO A 396 -2.27 24.05 4.36
CA PRO A 396 -1.45 24.87 5.28
C PRO A 396 -2.25 25.58 6.39
N ASP A 397 -3.58 25.66 6.28
CA ASP A 397 -4.43 26.21 7.33
C ASP A 397 -4.89 25.14 8.33
N ALA A 398 -4.71 23.86 8.00
CA ALA A 398 -5.20 22.72 8.77
C ALA A 398 -4.10 21.78 9.27
N ASP A 399 -2.92 21.79 8.63
CA ASP A 399 -1.76 20.97 8.99
C ASP A 399 -2.08 19.47 9.08
N ASN A 400 -2.94 18.97 8.18
CA ASN A 400 -3.45 17.60 8.23
C ASN A 400 -2.39 16.51 7.96
N ALA A 401 -1.24 16.88 7.39
CA ALA A 401 -0.14 15.97 7.13
C ALA A 401 1.20 16.43 7.72
N VAL A 402 1.19 17.44 8.60
CA VAL A 402 2.40 17.94 9.27
C VAL A 402 2.81 16.96 10.36
N GLY A 403 4.12 16.67 10.44
CA GLY A 403 4.71 15.89 11.52
C GLY A 403 5.95 16.55 12.10
N SER A 404 6.35 16.09 13.27
CA SER A 404 7.50 16.63 14.03
C SER A 404 8.76 15.76 13.93
N SER A 405 8.68 14.59 13.31
CA SER A 405 9.75 13.58 13.34
C SER A 405 9.94 12.91 11.98
N PRO A 406 10.42 13.66 10.96
CA PRO A 406 10.60 13.12 9.61
C PRO A 406 11.55 11.92 9.64
N GLY A 407 11.11 10.81 9.06
CA GLY A 407 11.92 9.61 8.96
C GLY A 407 11.12 8.35 8.71
N LEU A 408 11.67 7.24 9.20
CA LEU A 408 11.05 5.93 9.15
C LEU A 408 10.70 5.47 10.58
N GLY A 409 9.42 5.31 10.85
CA GLY A 409 8.93 4.71 12.10
C GLY A 409 8.96 3.18 12.02
N VAL A 410 9.36 2.54 13.12
CA VAL A 410 9.37 1.09 13.28
C VAL A 410 8.34 0.71 14.32
N VAL A 411 7.25 0.07 13.87
CA VAL A 411 6.14 -0.40 14.68
C VAL A 411 6.29 -1.90 14.89
N ARG A 412 6.42 -2.34 16.14
CA ARG A 412 6.38 -3.77 16.47
C ARG A 412 4.92 -4.23 16.48
N VAL A 413 4.64 -5.32 15.77
CA VAL A 413 3.31 -5.94 15.74
C VAL A 413 3.23 -6.96 16.87
N ASP A 414 2.14 -6.92 17.66
CA ASP A 414 1.90 -7.96 18.66
C ASP A 414 1.45 -9.26 18.01
N PRO A 415 1.67 -10.44 18.63
CA PRO A 415 1.46 -11.73 17.96
C PRO A 415 0.05 -12.01 17.42
N ASP A 416 -0.97 -11.29 17.88
CA ASP A 416 -2.35 -11.42 17.40
C ASP A 416 -2.71 -10.46 16.26
N GLY A 417 -1.81 -9.54 15.88
CA GLY A 417 -2.00 -8.54 14.84
C GLY A 417 -2.99 -7.42 15.17
N ARG A 418 -3.62 -7.43 16.36
CA ARG A 418 -4.64 -6.43 16.75
C ARG A 418 -4.05 -5.18 17.36
N SER A 419 -2.82 -5.26 17.85
CA SER A 419 -2.11 -4.16 18.48
C SER A 419 -0.65 -4.11 18.05
N GLY A 420 0.00 -3.00 18.38
CA GLY A 420 1.41 -2.79 18.16
C GLY A 420 1.88 -1.55 18.91
N ALA A 421 3.14 -1.21 18.74
CA ALA A 421 3.71 0.01 19.31
C ALA A 421 4.82 0.55 18.41
N LEU A 422 4.88 1.87 18.24
CA LEU A 422 6.06 2.54 17.71
C LEU A 422 7.21 2.33 18.72
N VAL A 423 8.26 1.63 18.29
CA VAL A 423 9.40 1.26 19.17
C VAL A 423 10.74 1.81 18.69
N GLY A 424 10.78 2.37 17.48
CA GLY A 424 12.00 2.96 16.93
C GLY A 424 11.69 3.99 15.85
N LEU A 425 12.65 4.88 15.63
CA LEU A 425 12.62 5.89 14.60
C LEU A 425 14.02 5.99 13.97
N ALA A 426 14.11 5.90 12.64
CA ALA A 426 15.29 6.23 11.87
C ALA A 426 15.09 7.61 11.24
N PRO A 427 15.71 8.69 11.78
CA PRO A 427 15.45 10.05 11.32
C PRO A 427 15.97 10.27 9.91
N ILE A 428 15.21 11.02 9.11
CA ILE A 428 15.67 11.54 7.81
C ILE A 428 15.81 13.05 7.92
N THR A 429 16.96 13.56 7.51
CA THR A 429 17.26 15.00 7.54
C THR A 429 17.58 15.50 6.15
N HIS A 430 16.94 16.60 5.77
CA HIS A 430 17.18 17.31 4.52
C HIS A 430 17.11 18.81 4.84
N PRO A 431 18.22 19.45 5.23
CA PRO A 431 18.22 20.89 5.46
C PRO A 431 18.27 21.64 4.14
N ASP A 432 17.49 22.71 4.00
CA ASP A 432 17.64 23.67 2.92
C ASP A 432 18.89 24.57 3.12
N ALA A 433 19.07 25.54 2.22
CA ALA A 433 20.22 26.45 2.25
C ALA A 433 20.29 27.31 3.53
N ASP A 434 19.16 27.55 4.20
CA ASP A 434 19.04 28.31 5.45
C ASP A 434 19.09 27.39 6.69
N GLY A 435 19.21 26.07 6.50
CA GLY A 435 19.27 25.06 7.55
C GLY A 435 17.91 24.62 8.07
N VAL A 436 16.81 24.99 7.40
CA VAL A 436 15.45 24.55 7.75
C VAL A 436 15.27 23.12 7.26
N GLY A 437 14.78 22.23 8.13
CA GLY A 437 14.50 20.84 7.74
C GLY A 437 13.30 20.76 6.80
N THR A 438 13.53 20.29 5.58
CA THR A 438 12.53 20.07 4.52
C THR A 438 12.31 18.60 4.22
N ALA A 439 12.87 17.68 5.01
CA ALA A 439 12.67 16.25 4.80
C ALA A 439 11.17 15.94 4.82
N ASP A 440 10.70 15.25 3.78
CA ASP A 440 9.31 14.86 3.66
C ASP A 440 9.20 13.42 3.14
N PRO A 441 9.47 12.42 4.00
CA PRO A 441 9.32 11.02 3.65
C PRO A 441 7.89 10.67 3.24
N HIS A 442 7.73 9.94 2.14
CA HIS A 442 6.42 9.52 1.65
C HIS A 442 6.44 8.10 1.10
N GLY A 443 7.02 7.88 -0.08
CA GLY A 443 7.09 6.56 -0.72
C GLY A 443 7.77 5.52 0.16
N LEU A 444 7.14 4.36 0.33
CA LEU A 444 7.63 3.29 1.21
C LEU A 444 7.40 1.92 0.58
N ALA A 445 8.40 1.05 0.64
CA ALA A 445 8.27 -0.35 0.26
C ALA A 445 9.13 -1.25 1.16
N VAL A 446 8.74 -2.52 1.27
CA VAL A 446 9.55 -3.57 1.86
C VAL A 446 9.86 -4.58 0.76
N ARG A 447 11.10 -5.05 0.71
CA ARG A 447 11.59 -5.99 -0.30
C ARG A 447 12.34 -7.14 0.37
N SER A 448 12.04 -8.37 -0.02
CA SER A 448 12.74 -9.56 0.47
C SER A 448 14.14 -9.71 -0.14
N ARG A 449 15.00 -10.49 0.54
CA ARG A 449 16.40 -10.73 0.20
C ARG A 449 16.78 -12.20 0.31
#